data_AF-A0A8T4NKU8-F1
#
_entry.id   AF-A0A8T4NKU8-F1
#
_cell.length_a   1.000
_cell.length_b   1.000
_cell.length_c   1.000
_cell.angle_alpha   90.00
_cell.angle_beta   90.00
_cell.angle_gamma   90.00
#
_symmetry.space_group_name_H-M   'P 1'
#
loop_
_entity.id
_entity.type
_entity.pdbx_description
1 polymer ?
#
loop_
_entity_poly.entity_id
_entity_poly.type
_entity_poly.pdbx_seq_one_letter_code
_entity_poly.pdbx_strand_id
1 'polypeptide(L)'
;MKFPSRKSFLLLSNLIYLSGCASYHNSAQKYVNYGIEQSKYAEIREEASRHSLYEIIPRHREQIEWYDVPHWTAWALLGNEDDGIFGEARRTPYSKNITSKTFCSWNTRNPLHNFNFYFIGTAQETNHSHFSLINLERGSSHVFSPQKPSLSQKKGLYFNISLTDFLPFLSWNVPVGKTRDFDGYLGWRPDGAFGIKFRPAKKKN
;
A
#
# COMPACT_ATOMS: atom_id res chain seq x y z
N MET A 1 27.56 3.46 -22.12
CA MET A 1 26.24 3.99 -21.72
C MET A 1 26.25 5.51 -21.87
N LYS A 2 25.46 6.08 -22.78
CA LYS A 2 25.34 7.55 -22.94
C LYS A 2 24.14 8.01 -22.11
N PHE A 3 24.38 8.88 -21.13
CA PHE A 3 23.29 9.50 -20.35
C PHE A 3 22.47 10.44 -21.25
N PRO A 4 21.14 10.49 -21.08
CA PRO A 4 20.29 11.41 -21.84
C PRO A 4 20.69 12.86 -21.56
N SER A 5 20.66 13.69 -22.62
CA SER A 5 21.04 15.10 -22.53
C SER A 5 20.06 15.86 -21.62
N ARG A 6 20.52 16.92 -20.92
CA ARG A 6 19.67 17.80 -20.11
C ARG A 6 18.42 18.31 -20.85
N LYS A 7 18.49 18.45 -22.18
CA LYS A 7 17.37 18.86 -23.04
C LYS A 7 16.28 17.79 -23.12
N SER A 8 16.65 16.51 -23.13
CA SER A 8 15.71 15.38 -23.11
C SER A 8 14.94 15.30 -21.79
N PHE A 9 15.60 15.65 -20.68
CA PHE A 9 14.97 15.67 -19.34
C PHE A 9 13.94 16.80 -19.21
N LEU A 10 14.25 18.00 -19.74
CA LEU A 10 13.33 19.14 -19.76
C LEU A 10 12.14 18.93 -20.72
N LEU A 11 12.32 18.20 -21.81
CA LEU A 11 11.22 17.83 -22.71
C LEU A 11 10.28 16.81 -22.06
N LEU A 12 10.82 15.82 -21.34
CA LEU A 12 10.02 14.87 -20.57
C LEU A 12 9.21 15.57 -19.47
N SER A 13 9.81 16.51 -18.74
CA SER A 13 9.10 17.24 -17.69
C SER A 13 7.97 18.10 -18.26
N ASN A 14 8.18 18.77 -19.40
CA ASN A 14 7.13 19.58 -20.02
C ASN A 14 5.99 18.76 -20.62
N LEU A 15 6.25 17.54 -21.12
CA LEU A 15 5.21 16.63 -21.59
C LEU A 15 4.32 16.12 -20.43
N ILE A 16 4.91 15.92 -19.24
CA ILE A 16 4.16 15.59 -18.01
C ILE A 16 3.27 16.77 -17.57
N TYR A 17 3.73 18.02 -17.73
CA TYR A 17 2.91 19.20 -17.40
C TYR A 17 1.79 19.48 -18.41
N LEU A 18 2.00 19.21 -19.71
CA LEU A 18 0.98 19.43 -20.74
C LEU A 18 -0.15 18.41 -20.74
N SER A 19 0.05 17.26 -20.09
CA SER A 19 -1.00 16.24 -19.86
C SER A 19 -1.79 16.47 -18.56
N GLY A 20 -1.38 17.42 -17.72
CA GLY A 20 -2.11 17.83 -16.51
C GLY A 20 -3.45 18.53 -16.75
N CYS A 21 -3.87 18.69 -18.01
CA CYS A 21 -5.20 19.19 -18.40
C CYS A 21 -6.13 18.08 -18.91
N ALA A 22 -5.74 16.80 -18.85
CA ALA A 22 -6.65 15.70 -19.11
C ALA A 22 -7.73 15.71 -18.02
N SER A 23 -8.92 16.22 -18.37
CA SER A 23 -10.09 16.19 -17.51
C SER A 23 -10.34 14.76 -17.06
N TYR A 24 -10.36 14.54 -15.75
CA TYR A 24 -10.81 13.29 -15.13
C TYR A 24 -12.05 12.72 -15.83
N HIS A 25 -12.09 11.40 -16.01
CA HIS A 25 -13.31 10.74 -16.47
C HIS A 25 -14.47 11.00 -15.48
N ASN A 26 -14.15 11.06 -14.19
CA ASN A 26 -15.09 11.34 -13.10
C ASN A 26 -14.44 12.22 -12.02
N SER A 27 -15.17 13.25 -11.55
CA SER A 27 -14.67 14.14 -10.49
C SER A 27 -14.41 13.39 -9.18
N ALA A 28 -13.38 13.83 -8.43
CA ALA A 28 -13.05 13.26 -7.12
C ALA A 28 -14.23 13.28 -6.13
N GLN A 29 -15.12 14.26 -6.28
CA GLN A 29 -16.29 14.43 -5.42
C GLN A 29 -17.29 13.26 -5.49
N LYS A 30 -17.40 12.61 -6.65
CA LYS A 30 -18.28 11.43 -6.83
C LYS A 30 -17.86 10.25 -5.95
N TYR A 31 -16.60 10.21 -5.53
CA TYR A 31 -16.03 9.09 -4.78
C TYR A 31 -15.85 9.36 -3.28
N VAL A 32 -16.20 10.55 -2.80
CA VAL A 32 -16.08 10.92 -1.37
C VAL A 32 -16.87 9.98 -0.46
N ASN A 33 -18.00 9.47 -0.97
CA ASN A 33 -18.93 8.63 -0.23
C ASN A 33 -19.07 7.21 -0.79
N TYR A 34 -18.20 6.80 -1.73
CA TYR A 34 -18.31 5.48 -2.33
C TYR A 34 -18.10 4.38 -1.27
N GLY A 35 -19.12 3.53 -1.08
CA GLY A 35 -19.05 2.33 -0.24
C GLY A 35 -19.07 2.53 1.28
N ILE A 36 -19.32 3.75 1.80
CA ILE A 36 -19.31 4.00 3.26
C ILE A 36 -20.55 4.81 3.66
N GLU A 37 -21.58 4.10 4.12
CA GLU A 37 -22.75 4.69 4.79
C GLU A 37 -22.32 5.41 6.09
N GLN A 38 -22.73 6.68 6.22
CA GLN A 38 -22.71 7.51 7.44
C GLN A 38 -21.54 7.27 8.41
N SER A 39 -20.30 7.50 7.97
CA SER A 39 -19.17 7.52 8.90
C SER A 39 -19.17 8.81 9.73
N LYS A 40 -18.84 8.70 11.02
CA LYS A 40 -18.58 9.82 11.97
C LYS A 40 -17.58 10.86 11.42
N TYR A 41 -16.86 10.53 10.36
CA TYR A 41 -15.78 11.33 9.78
C TYR A 41 -16.07 11.71 8.32
N ALA A 42 -17.34 11.77 7.91
CA ALA A 42 -17.74 12.23 6.57
C ALA A 42 -17.19 13.63 6.23
N GLU A 43 -17.25 14.56 7.18
CA GLU A 43 -16.75 15.94 7.00
C GLU A 43 -15.25 15.98 6.65
N ILE A 44 -14.44 15.14 7.29
CA ILE A 44 -12.98 15.07 7.03
C ILE A 44 -12.72 14.53 5.62
N ARG A 45 -13.52 13.57 5.16
CA ARG A 45 -13.41 13.04 3.79
C ARG A 45 -13.79 14.09 2.76
N GLU A 46 -14.85 14.84 3.04
CA GLU A 46 -15.25 15.95 2.18
C GLU A 46 -14.20 17.05 2.14
N GLU A 47 -13.65 17.45 3.28
CA GLU A 47 -12.53 18.39 3.38
C GLU A 47 -11.32 17.89 2.58
N ALA A 48 -10.93 16.63 2.76
CA ALA A 48 -9.82 16.03 2.03
C ALA A 48 -10.04 16.04 0.52
N SER A 49 -11.25 15.75 0.05
CA SER A 49 -11.58 15.70 -1.37
C SER A 49 -11.46 17.03 -2.10
N ARG A 50 -11.51 18.14 -1.35
CA ARG A 50 -11.33 19.50 -1.88
C ARG A 50 -9.86 19.91 -1.97
N HIS A 51 -8.94 19.08 -1.48
CA HIS A 51 -7.52 19.39 -1.52
C HIS A 51 -6.97 19.23 -2.94
N SER A 52 -6.24 20.24 -3.44
CA SER A 52 -5.73 20.29 -4.82
C SER A 52 -4.81 19.12 -5.20
N LEU A 53 -4.16 18.47 -4.24
CA LEU A 53 -3.43 17.22 -4.50
C LEU A 53 -4.28 16.13 -5.18
N TYR A 54 -5.60 16.11 -4.97
CA TYR A 54 -6.48 15.18 -5.69
C TYR A 54 -6.67 15.51 -7.17
N GLU A 55 -6.23 16.69 -7.61
CA GLU A 55 -6.15 17.03 -9.04
C GLU A 55 -4.96 16.34 -9.71
N ILE A 56 -3.94 15.94 -8.95
CA ILE A 56 -2.72 15.28 -9.46
C ILE A 56 -2.70 13.79 -9.10
N ILE A 57 -3.20 13.45 -7.92
CA ILE A 57 -3.23 12.10 -7.37
C ILE A 57 -4.69 11.70 -7.24
N PRO A 58 -5.26 11.05 -8.26
CA PRO A 58 -6.66 10.62 -8.27
C PRO A 58 -6.95 9.77 -7.03
N ARG A 59 -8.19 9.81 -6.55
CA ARG A 59 -8.58 8.97 -5.40
C ARG A 59 -8.69 7.50 -5.82
N HIS A 60 -9.38 7.26 -6.92
CA HIS A 60 -9.65 5.92 -7.46
C HIS A 60 -9.11 5.79 -8.88
N ARG A 61 -8.68 4.58 -9.25
CA ARG A 61 -8.20 4.31 -10.61
C ARG A 61 -9.28 4.51 -11.67
N GLU A 62 -10.56 4.32 -11.33
CA GLU A 62 -11.70 4.51 -12.23
C GLU A 62 -11.89 5.97 -12.68
N GLN A 63 -11.16 6.91 -12.06
CA GLN A 63 -11.13 8.31 -12.47
C GLN A 63 -10.15 8.57 -13.61
N ILE A 64 -9.21 7.64 -13.82
CA ILE A 64 -8.04 7.81 -14.67
C ILE A 64 -8.33 7.20 -16.03
N GLU A 65 -8.22 8.01 -17.07
CA GLU A 65 -8.27 7.51 -18.44
C GLU A 65 -7.09 6.55 -18.68
N TRP A 66 -7.30 5.50 -19.47
CA TRP A 66 -6.26 4.47 -19.68
C TRP A 66 -4.97 5.03 -20.31
N TYR A 67 -5.06 6.16 -21.03
CA TYR A 67 -3.94 6.85 -21.67
C TYR A 67 -3.30 7.94 -20.80
N ASP A 68 -3.84 8.23 -19.62
CA ASP A 68 -3.35 9.29 -18.73
C ASP A 68 -2.20 8.80 -17.84
N VAL A 69 -1.05 8.61 -18.49
CA VAL A 69 0.16 8.10 -17.85
C VAL A 69 0.59 8.90 -16.62
N PRO A 70 0.56 10.26 -16.59
CA PRO A 70 0.89 11.02 -15.39
C PRO A 70 0.02 10.68 -14.19
N HIS A 71 -1.30 10.65 -14.36
CA HIS A 71 -2.21 10.35 -13.25
C HIS A 71 -2.11 8.89 -12.83
N TRP A 72 -1.93 7.94 -13.76
CA TRP A 72 -1.63 6.55 -13.41
C TRP A 72 -0.37 6.41 -12.58
N THR A 73 0.69 7.15 -12.94
CA THR A 73 1.96 7.14 -12.21
C THR A 73 1.81 7.76 -10.82
N ALA A 74 1.16 8.92 -10.73
CA ALA A 74 0.90 9.59 -9.45
C ALA A 74 0.02 8.74 -8.53
N TRP A 75 -1.05 8.16 -9.07
CA TRP A 75 -1.94 7.24 -8.36
C TRP A 75 -1.20 5.99 -7.87
N ALA A 76 -0.35 5.38 -8.69
CA ALA A 76 0.40 4.19 -8.30
C ALA A 76 1.39 4.48 -7.16
N LEU A 77 2.13 5.60 -7.26
CA LEU A 77 3.23 5.90 -6.34
C LEU A 77 2.76 6.56 -5.03
N LEU A 78 1.74 7.42 -5.09
CA LEU A 78 1.32 8.29 -4.00
C LEU A 78 -0.16 8.14 -3.60
N GLY A 79 -0.91 7.37 -4.39
CA GLY A 79 -2.31 7.11 -4.13
C GLY A 79 -2.53 6.05 -3.05
N ASN A 80 -3.73 6.07 -2.51
CA ASN A 80 -4.26 5.01 -1.67
C ASN A 80 -5.77 4.92 -1.93
N GLU A 81 -6.18 3.93 -2.71
CA GLU A 81 -7.57 3.79 -3.18
C GLU A 81 -8.55 3.54 -2.02
N ASP A 82 -8.16 2.73 -1.06
CA ASP A 82 -9.01 2.33 0.06
C ASP A 82 -9.12 3.42 1.14
N ASP A 83 -7.99 4.01 1.54
CA ASP A 83 -7.91 4.90 2.70
C ASP A 83 -7.81 6.40 2.31
N GLY A 84 -7.55 6.72 1.04
CA GLY A 84 -7.27 8.08 0.57
C GLY A 84 -5.84 8.55 0.85
N ILE A 85 -5.42 9.64 0.19
CA ILE A 85 -4.03 10.12 0.20
C ILE A 85 -3.65 10.82 1.52
N PHE A 86 -4.64 11.10 2.38
CA PHE A 86 -4.45 11.60 3.74
C PHE A 86 -4.83 10.57 4.81
N GLY A 87 -5.28 9.37 4.43
CA GLY A 87 -5.74 8.32 5.33
C GLY A 87 -7.10 8.62 5.96
N GLU A 88 -7.97 9.31 5.24
CA GLU A 88 -9.26 9.84 5.71
C GLU A 88 -10.45 8.88 5.57
N ALA A 89 -10.35 7.80 4.77
CA ALA A 89 -11.49 6.90 4.51
C ALA A 89 -11.74 5.86 5.61
N ARG A 90 -10.83 5.73 6.58
CA ARG A 90 -10.91 4.71 7.64
C ARG A 90 -12.06 4.93 8.61
N ARG A 91 -12.43 3.84 9.32
CA ARG A 91 -13.24 3.91 10.56
C ARG A 91 -12.71 4.93 11.58
N THR A 92 -11.42 5.24 11.52
CA THR A 92 -10.79 6.34 12.25
C THR A 92 -9.73 6.96 11.35
N PRO A 93 -9.85 8.24 10.97
CA PRO A 93 -8.92 8.87 10.04
C PRO A 93 -7.53 8.96 10.67
N TYR A 94 -6.50 8.94 9.83
CA TYR A 94 -5.12 9.08 10.29
C TYR A 94 -4.88 10.42 11.00
N SER A 95 -5.49 11.48 10.50
CA SER A 95 -5.49 12.82 11.07
C SER A 95 -6.82 13.50 10.75
N LYS A 96 -7.25 14.43 11.61
CA LYS A 96 -8.38 15.32 11.31
C LYS A 96 -7.98 16.56 10.51
N ASN A 97 -6.68 16.87 10.46
CA ASN A 97 -6.17 18.04 9.75
C ASN A 97 -5.60 17.60 8.41
N ILE A 98 -6.21 18.06 7.31
CA ILE A 98 -5.77 17.75 5.95
C ILE A 98 -4.70 18.77 5.55
N THR A 99 -3.44 18.32 5.54
CA THR A 99 -2.29 19.18 5.21
C THR A 99 -1.25 18.38 4.42
N SER A 100 -0.33 19.05 3.72
CA SER A 100 0.79 18.39 3.05
C SER A 100 1.66 17.57 4.03
N LYS A 101 1.76 17.99 5.30
CA LYS A 101 2.43 17.22 6.35
C LYS A 101 1.71 15.90 6.62
N THR A 102 0.38 15.93 6.70
CA THR A 102 -0.45 14.73 6.84
C THR A 102 -0.24 13.79 5.65
N PHE A 103 -0.26 14.32 4.41
CA PHE A 103 0.01 13.56 3.19
C PHE A 103 1.38 12.87 3.22
N CYS A 104 2.46 13.61 3.51
CA CYS A 104 3.82 13.05 3.58
C CYS A 104 3.95 12.01 4.70
N SER A 105 3.37 12.29 5.87
CA SER A 105 3.42 11.37 7.02
C SER A 105 2.60 10.10 6.77
N TRP A 106 1.49 10.20 6.04
CA TRP A 106 0.70 9.04 5.62
C TRP A 106 1.45 8.19 4.59
N ASN A 107 1.97 8.81 3.54
CA ASN A 107 2.72 8.12 2.48
C ASN A 107 4.00 7.46 3.00
N THR A 108 4.69 8.05 3.96
CA THR A 108 5.88 7.40 4.57
C THR A 108 5.53 6.17 5.41
N ARG A 109 4.29 6.07 5.94
CA ARG A 109 3.83 4.88 6.68
C ARG A 109 3.43 3.73 5.77
N ASN A 110 3.05 4.03 4.53
CA ASN A 110 2.59 3.05 3.55
C ASN A 110 3.04 3.45 2.13
N PRO A 111 4.36 3.46 1.88
CA PRO A 111 4.88 3.94 0.61
C PRO A 111 4.46 3.01 -0.52
N LEU A 112 4.15 3.59 -1.68
CA LEU A 112 3.81 2.85 -2.89
C LEU A 112 2.61 1.90 -2.69
N HIS A 113 1.63 2.29 -1.86
CA HIS A 113 0.52 1.41 -1.49
C HIS A 113 -0.21 0.85 -2.72
N ASN A 114 -0.69 1.74 -3.59
CA ASN A 114 -1.40 1.32 -4.80
C ASN A 114 -0.51 0.51 -5.75
N PHE A 115 0.74 0.92 -5.97
CA PHE A 115 1.68 0.15 -6.78
C PHE A 115 1.86 -1.28 -6.24
N ASN A 116 2.06 -1.42 -4.94
CA ASN A 116 2.25 -2.70 -4.27
C ASN A 116 0.99 -3.60 -4.29
N PHE A 117 -0.20 -3.00 -4.32
CA PHE A 117 -1.46 -3.73 -4.32
C PHE A 117 -1.95 -4.08 -5.73
N TYR A 118 -1.81 -3.16 -6.68
CA TYR A 118 -2.46 -3.24 -8.00
C TYR A 118 -1.52 -3.47 -9.17
N PHE A 119 -0.24 -3.12 -9.07
CA PHE A 119 0.72 -3.30 -10.17
C PHE A 119 1.59 -4.53 -9.99
N ILE A 120 2.19 -4.67 -8.80
CA ILE A 120 3.01 -5.84 -8.49
C ILE A 120 2.25 -6.88 -7.68
N GLY A 121 1.25 -6.46 -6.91
CA GLY A 121 0.41 -7.35 -6.12
C GLY A 121 -0.70 -7.99 -6.94
N THR A 122 -1.27 -9.06 -6.38
CA THR A 122 -2.47 -9.73 -6.90
C THR A 122 -3.70 -9.46 -6.03
N ALA A 123 -3.66 -8.45 -5.14
CA ALA A 123 -4.67 -8.24 -4.09
C ALA A 123 -6.13 -8.02 -4.57
N GLN A 124 -6.32 -7.80 -5.88
CA GLN A 124 -7.64 -7.75 -6.51
C GLN A 124 -8.27 -9.14 -6.69
N GLU A 125 -7.48 -10.20 -6.67
CA GLU A 125 -7.96 -11.57 -6.80
C GLU A 125 -8.63 -12.02 -5.50
N THR A 126 -9.75 -12.73 -5.63
CA THR A 126 -10.51 -13.22 -4.47
C THR A 126 -9.95 -14.53 -3.91
N ASN A 127 -9.18 -15.25 -4.72
CA ASN A 127 -8.64 -16.56 -4.40
C ASN A 127 -7.13 -16.56 -4.61
N HIS A 128 -6.40 -16.70 -3.51
CA HIS A 128 -4.95 -16.83 -3.55
C HIS A 128 -4.53 -18.26 -3.20
N SER A 129 -3.63 -18.80 -4.00
CA SER A 129 -2.94 -20.03 -3.70
C SER A 129 -1.79 -19.76 -2.73
N HIS A 130 -1.67 -20.58 -1.69
CA HIS A 130 -0.58 -20.45 -0.72
C HIS A 130 0.16 -21.77 -0.55
N PHE A 131 1.48 -21.66 -0.54
CA PHE A 131 2.34 -22.80 -0.35
C PHE A 131 3.52 -22.44 0.54
N SER A 132 3.56 -23.00 1.73
CA SER A 132 4.67 -22.81 2.66
C SER A 132 5.83 -23.74 2.28
N LEU A 133 6.97 -23.15 1.91
CA LEU A 133 8.21 -23.89 1.68
C LEU A 133 8.82 -24.32 3.01
N ILE A 134 8.94 -23.38 3.93
CA ILE A 134 9.48 -23.58 5.28
C ILE A 134 8.62 -22.78 6.25
N ASN A 135 8.14 -23.41 7.30
CA ASN A 135 7.53 -22.74 8.44
C ASN A 135 8.13 -23.33 9.72
N LEU A 136 8.85 -22.51 10.46
CA LEU A 136 9.44 -22.83 11.75
C LEU A 136 8.69 -22.06 12.82
N GLU A 137 8.14 -22.77 13.78
CA GLU A 137 7.45 -22.21 14.93
C GLU A 137 7.99 -22.86 16.20
N ARG A 138 7.71 -22.26 17.35
CA ARG A 138 8.16 -22.84 18.63
C ARG A 138 7.50 -24.22 18.84
N GLY A 139 8.30 -25.28 18.66
CA GLY A 139 7.88 -26.65 18.88
C GLY A 139 7.28 -27.34 17.65
N SER A 140 7.28 -26.69 16.48
CA SER A 140 6.85 -27.32 15.23
C SER A 140 7.64 -26.81 14.02
N SER A 141 7.82 -27.68 13.04
CA SER A 141 8.39 -27.33 11.75
C SER A 141 7.59 -27.99 10.64
N HIS A 142 7.19 -27.21 9.65
CA HIS A 142 6.51 -27.69 8.46
C HIS A 142 7.36 -27.34 7.24
N VAL A 143 7.53 -28.31 6.35
CA VAL A 143 8.24 -28.15 5.07
C VAL A 143 7.25 -28.58 3.99
N PHE A 144 7.15 -27.82 2.90
CA PHE A 144 6.24 -28.10 1.76
C PHE A 144 4.78 -28.37 2.18
N SER A 145 4.14 -27.38 2.80
CA SER A 145 2.77 -27.50 3.31
C SER A 145 1.84 -26.46 2.67
N PRO A 146 0.59 -26.80 2.31
CA PRO A 146 -0.40 -25.84 1.79
C PRO A 146 -0.99 -24.91 2.88
N GLN A 147 -0.33 -24.76 4.03
CA GLN A 147 -0.80 -23.89 5.09
C GLN A 147 -0.64 -22.41 4.73
N LYS A 148 -1.71 -21.65 4.97
CA LYS A 148 -1.67 -20.19 4.90
C LYS A 148 -0.75 -19.66 6.00
N PRO A 149 0.28 -18.87 5.69
CA PRO A 149 1.20 -18.39 6.70
C PRO A 149 0.49 -17.36 7.60
N SER A 150 0.77 -17.42 8.89
CA SER A 150 0.23 -16.43 9.83
C SER A 150 1.05 -15.15 9.74
N LEU A 151 0.42 -14.04 9.37
CA LEU A 151 1.07 -12.71 9.35
C LEU A 151 1.56 -12.32 10.77
N SER A 152 2.87 -12.49 11.04
CA SER A 152 3.71 -12.01 12.18
C SER A 152 3.11 -11.84 13.59
N GLN A 153 1.96 -12.46 13.90
CA GLN A 153 1.27 -12.32 15.18
C GLN A 153 1.53 -13.47 16.15
N LYS A 154 2.31 -14.49 15.76
CA LYS A 154 2.71 -15.57 16.67
C LYS A 154 3.76 -15.05 17.66
N LYS A 155 3.54 -15.31 18.96
CA LYS A 155 4.50 -15.01 20.03
C LYS A 155 5.65 -16.01 19.98
N GLY A 156 6.89 -15.54 20.13
CA GLY A 156 8.07 -16.40 20.14
C GLY A 156 8.69 -16.61 18.75
N LEU A 157 9.62 -17.56 18.65
CA LEU A 157 10.34 -17.84 17.41
C LEU A 157 9.39 -18.27 16.30
N TYR A 158 9.39 -17.50 15.22
CA TYR A 158 8.64 -17.76 14.00
C TYR A 158 9.52 -17.40 12.80
N PHE A 159 9.54 -18.27 11.81
CA PHE A 159 10.19 -17.99 10.53
C PHE A 159 9.44 -18.73 9.43
N ASN A 160 9.03 -18.01 8.39
CA ASN A 160 8.29 -18.58 7.30
C ASN A 160 8.78 -18.06 5.95
N ILE A 161 8.99 -18.99 5.03
CA ILE A 161 9.17 -18.77 3.61
C ILE A 161 7.99 -19.46 2.91
N SER A 162 7.19 -18.70 2.20
CA SER A 162 6.06 -19.21 1.44
C SER A 162 5.97 -18.58 0.06
N LEU A 163 5.12 -19.14 -0.77
CA LEU A 163 4.71 -18.59 -2.05
C LEU A 163 3.22 -18.26 -1.98
N THR A 164 2.85 -17.05 -2.38
CA THR A 164 1.47 -16.66 -2.68
C THR A 164 1.37 -16.50 -4.19
N ASP A 165 0.60 -17.34 -4.86
CA ASP A 165 0.50 -17.34 -6.34
C ASP A 165 1.87 -17.43 -7.02
N PHE A 166 2.72 -18.33 -6.49
CA PHE A 166 4.12 -18.51 -6.89
C PHE A 166 5.04 -17.30 -6.62
N LEU A 167 4.55 -16.25 -5.97
CA LEU A 167 5.32 -15.07 -5.60
C LEU A 167 5.87 -15.19 -4.16
N PRO A 168 7.14 -14.84 -3.92
CA PRO A 168 7.80 -15.14 -2.65
C PRO A 168 7.31 -14.26 -1.51
N PHE A 169 7.20 -14.87 -0.33
CA PHE A 169 6.90 -14.20 0.92
C PHE A 169 7.80 -14.72 2.03
N LEU A 170 8.39 -13.79 2.76
CA LEU A 170 9.23 -14.03 3.92
C LEU A 170 8.61 -13.33 5.11
N SER A 171 8.46 -14.03 6.22
CA SER A 171 8.03 -13.42 7.49
C SER A 171 8.75 -14.04 8.68
N TRP A 172 8.98 -13.24 9.71
CA TRP A 172 9.73 -13.67 10.88
C TRP A 172 9.25 -12.99 12.17
N ASN A 173 9.48 -13.67 13.27
CA ASN A 173 9.48 -13.14 14.63
C ASN A 173 10.68 -13.77 15.36
N VAL A 174 11.60 -12.94 15.83
CA VAL A 174 12.77 -13.37 16.57
C VAL A 174 12.70 -12.79 17.98
N PRO A 175 12.68 -13.64 19.03
CA PRO A 175 12.77 -13.18 20.41
C PRO A 175 14.12 -12.48 20.65
N VAL A 176 14.07 -11.24 21.12
CA VAL A 176 15.25 -10.47 21.53
C VAL A 176 15.29 -10.44 23.06
N GLY A 177 16.04 -11.39 23.63
CA GLY A 177 16.10 -11.59 25.08
C GLY A 177 14.80 -12.13 25.68
N LYS A 178 14.61 -11.92 26.98
CA LYS A 178 13.47 -12.50 27.71
C LYS A 178 12.15 -11.77 27.43
N THR A 179 12.20 -10.47 27.15
CA THR A 179 11.02 -9.59 27.23
C THR A 179 10.66 -8.90 25.92
N ARG A 180 11.40 -9.10 24.82
CA ARG A 180 11.12 -8.42 23.55
C ARG A 180 11.07 -9.37 22.36
N ASP A 181 10.33 -8.97 21.32
CA ASP A 181 10.24 -9.64 20.03
C ASP A 181 10.50 -8.63 18.91
N PHE A 182 11.29 -9.03 17.91
CA PHE A 182 11.50 -8.31 16.65
C PHE A 182 10.76 -9.05 15.54
N ASP A 183 9.80 -8.39 14.89
CA ASP A 183 8.96 -9.02 13.86
C ASP A 183 8.95 -8.22 12.56
N GLY A 184 8.80 -8.93 11.45
CA GLY A 184 8.74 -8.31 10.14
C GLY A 184 8.31 -9.26 9.03
N TYR A 185 8.14 -8.70 7.84
CA TYR A 185 7.90 -9.45 6.63
C TYR A 185 8.36 -8.68 5.39
N LEU A 186 8.56 -9.42 4.30
CA LEU A 186 8.91 -8.94 2.97
C LEU A 186 8.30 -9.87 1.93
N GLY A 187 7.59 -9.32 0.93
CA GLY A 187 7.09 -10.07 -0.22
C GLY A 187 5.58 -10.06 -0.38
N TRP A 188 5.06 -11.01 -1.15
CA TRP A 188 3.63 -11.14 -1.49
C TRP A 188 2.85 -11.86 -0.39
N ARG A 189 2.16 -11.04 0.40
CA ARG A 189 1.40 -11.50 1.55
C ARG A 189 0.25 -12.43 1.14
N PRO A 190 -0.37 -13.13 2.10
CA PRO A 190 -1.46 -14.07 1.81
C PRO A 190 -2.78 -13.46 1.33
N ASP A 191 -2.81 -12.15 1.15
CA ASP A 191 -3.89 -11.37 0.56
C ASP A 191 -3.46 -10.75 -0.77
N GLY A 192 -2.42 -11.29 -1.42
CA GLY A 192 -1.92 -10.88 -2.74
C GLY A 192 -1.11 -9.58 -2.73
N ALA A 193 -1.19 -8.78 -1.66
CA ALA A 193 -0.48 -7.51 -1.57
C ALA A 193 1.03 -7.71 -1.36
N PHE A 194 1.85 -7.01 -2.14
CA PHE A 194 3.27 -6.89 -1.81
C PHE A 194 3.43 -5.97 -0.59
N GLY A 195 4.33 -6.32 0.32
CA GLY A 195 4.60 -5.44 1.45
C GLY A 195 5.95 -5.67 2.10
N ILE A 196 6.42 -4.62 2.74
CA ILE A 196 7.65 -4.63 3.53
C ILE A 196 7.31 -4.06 4.90
N LYS A 197 7.69 -4.78 5.96
CA LYS A 197 7.45 -4.34 7.32
C LYS A 197 8.57 -4.76 8.23
N PHE A 198 9.09 -3.80 8.97
CA PHE A 198 10.04 -4.00 10.04
C PHE A 198 9.48 -3.37 11.30
N ARG A 199 9.22 -4.16 12.34
CA ARG A 199 8.85 -3.64 13.65
C ARG A 199 10.06 -3.73 14.59
N PRO A 200 10.54 -2.60 15.14
CA PRO A 200 11.56 -2.62 16.17
C PRO A 200 11.17 -3.52 17.35
N ALA A 201 12.17 -3.99 18.10
CA ALA A 201 11.96 -4.90 19.21
C ALA A 201 10.95 -4.32 20.23
N LYS A 202 9.76 -4.91 20.31
CA LYS A 202 8.67 -4.49 21.20
C LYS A 202 8.57 -5.40 22.40
N LYS A 203 8.06 -4.90 23.54
CA LYS A 203 7.83 -5.72 24.73
C LYS A 203 6.84 -6.85 24.38
N LYS A 204 7.11 -8.06 24.86
CA LYS A 204 6.19 -9.20 24.75
C LYS A 204 4.90 -8.82 25.48
N ASN A 205 3.80 -8.78 24.74
CA ASN A 205 2.45 -8.76 25.32
C ASN A 205 2.12 -10.14 25.89
#